data_AF-A0AAD7JPH4-F1
#
_entry.id   AF-A0AAD7JPH4-F1
#
_cell.length_a   1.000
_cell.length_b   1.000
_cell.length_c   1.000
_cell.angle_alpha   90.00
_cell.angle_beta   90.00
_cell.angle_gamma   90.00
#
_symmetry.space_group_name_H-M   'P 1'
#
loop_
_entity.id
_entity.type
_entity.pdbx_description
1 polymer ?
#
loop_
_entity_poly.entity_id
_entity_poly.type
_entity_poly.pdbx_seq_one_letter_code
_entity_poly.pdbx_strand_id
1 'polypeptide(L)' 'LAREFNEMLHRFSLQRKILAWAGDNASSNDTQNTALGADPNNSYDPVNRVRCFNHTLNLAV' A
#
# COMPACT_ATOMS: atom_id res chain seq x y z
N LEU A 1 -8.17 4.92 -0.08
CA LEU A 1 -6.99 4.93 -0.96
C LEU A 1 -6.79 6.34 -1.47
N ALA A 2 -5.56 6.89 -1.48
CA ALA A 2 -5.33 8.18 -2.11
C ALA A 2 -5.78 8.11 -3.59
N ARG A 3 -6.57 9.08 -4.05
CA ARG A 3 -7.19 9.07 -5.38
C ARG A 3 -6.14 8.89 -6.47
N GLU A 4 -5.06 9.66 -6.36
CA GLU A 4 -3.96 9.71 -7.31
C GLU A 4 -3.24 8.35 -7.40
N PHE A 5 -3.07 7.67 -6.26
CA PHE A 5 -2.48 6.33 -6.25
C PHE A 5 -3.41 5.31 -6.91
N ASN A 6 -4.71 5.35 -6.62
CA ASN A 6 -5.68 4.48 -7.27
C ASN A 6 -5.70 4.70 -8.80
N GLU A 7 -5.80 5.95 -9.23
CA GLU A 7 -5.78 6.32 -10.65
C GLU A 7 -4.51 5.83 -11.35
N MET A 8 -3.35 5.90 -10.70
CA MET A 8 -2.11 5.35 -11.21
C MET A 8 -2.21 3.83 -11.42
N LEU A 9 -2.73 3.08 -10.45
CA LEU A 9 -2.90 1.63 -10.60
C LEU A 9 -3.83 1.28 -11.76
N HIS A 10 -4.92 2.01 -11.93
CA HIS A 10 -5.83 1.84 -13.06
C HIS A 10 -5.16 2.17 -14.40
N ARG A 11 -4.50 3.33 -14.48
CA ARG A 11 -3.84 3.82 -15.69
C ARG A 11 -2.79 2.84 -16.22
N PHE A 12 -2.07 2.16 -15.33
CA PHE A 12 -1.01 1.22 -15.69
C PHE A 12 -1.44 -0.25 -15.61
N SER A 13 -2.73 -0.54 -15.38
CA SER A 13 -3.25 -1.92 -15.26
C SER A 13 -2.46 -2.76 -14.24
N LEU A 14 -2.22 -2.18 -13.07
CA LEU A 14 -1.42 -2.76 -11.99
C LEU A 14 -2.26 -3.42 -10.89
N GLN A 15 -3.58 -3.23 -10.86
CA GLN A 15 -4.43 -3.71 -9.75
C GLN A 15 -4.32 -5.21 -9.52
N ARG A 16 -4.05 -6.01 -10.56
CA ARG A 16 -3.88 -7.47 -10.43
C ARG A 16 -2.42 -7.93 -10.36
N LYS A 17 -1.49 -7.00 -10.12
CA LYS A 17 -0.04 -7.22 -10.15
C LYS A 17 0.64 -6.79 -8.86
N ILE A 18 -0.13 -6.41 -7.84
CA ILE A 18 0.40 -5.97 -6.55
C ILE A 18 0.54 -7.21 -5.67
N LEU A 19 1.77 -7.68 -5.49
CA LEU A 19 2.09 -8.76 -4.57
C LEU A 19 2.15 -8.27 -3.12
N ALA A 20 2.91 -7.21 -2.89
CA ALA A 20 3.19 -6.64 -1.58
C ALA A 20 3.24 -5.11 -1.67
N TRP A 21 2.99 -4.44 -0.55
CA TRP A 21 3.06 -2.98 -0.45
C TRP A 21 3.92 -2.58 0.75
N ALA A 22 4.88 -1.70 0.49
CA ALA A 22 5.77 -1.13 1.50
C ALA A 22 5.42 0.35 1.70
N GLY A 23 5.04 0.71 2.93
CA GLY A 23 4.78 2.08 3.34
C GLY A 23 5.67 2.49 4.50
N ASP A 24 5.81 3.79 4.74
CA ASP A 24 6.40 4.29 5.98
C ASP A 24 5.49 3.99 7.20
N ASN A 25 5.87 4.52 8.37
CA ASN A 25 5.15 4.28 9.63
C ASN A 25 4.00 5.26 9.89
N ALA A 26 3.56 6.04 8.90
CA ALA A 26 2.39 6.90 9.02
C ALA A 26 1.09 6.08 9.11
N SER A 27 0.12 6.58 9.89
CA SER A 27 -1.21 5.96 10.02
C SER A 27 -2.05 6.07 8.74
N SER A 28 -1.82 7.09 7.91
CA SER A 28 -2.44 7.22 6.58
C SER A 28 -2.10 6.03 5.68
N ASN A 29 -0.89 5.51 5.80
CA ASN A 29 -0.43 4.33 5.08
C ASN A 29 -1.21 3.08 5.54
N ASP A 30 -1.58 2.96 6.81
CA ASP A 30 -2.45 1.87 7.27
C ASP A 30 -3.85 1.92 6.67
N THR A 31 -4.40 3.12 6.57
CA THR A 31 -5.70 3.33 5.92
C THR A 31 -5.62 3.00 4.42
N GLN A 32 -4.52 3.35 3.77
CA GLN A 32 -4.26 2.96 2.38
C GLN A 32 -4.15 1.45 2.22
N ASN A 33 -3.47 0.73 3.12
CA ASN A 33 -3.40 -0.73 3.11
C ASN A 33 -4.77 -1.40 3.12
N THR A 34 -5.61 -0.99 4.09
CA THR A 34 -6.96 -1.54 4.26
C THR A 34 -7.80 -1.25 3.03
N ALA A 35 -7.73 -0.02 2.49
CA ALA A 35 -8.46 0.33 1.27
C ALA A 35 -7.99 -0.44 0.04
N LEU A 36 -6.69 -0.74 -0.06
CA LEU A 36 -6.12 -1.44 -1.21
C LEU A 36 -6.60 -2.89 -1.29
N GLY A 37 -6.67 -3.60 -0.17
CA GLY A 37 -7.15 -4.98 -0.13
C GLY A 37 -8.68 -5.11 -0.01
N ALA A 38 -9.39 -4.01 0.30
CA ALA A 38 -10.85 -3.97 0.23
C ALA A 38 -11.37 -3.78 -1.21
N ASP A 39 -10.53 -3.35 -2.16
CA ASP A 39 -10.91 -3.18 -3.56
C ASP A 39 -11.06 -4.54 -4.25
N PRO A 40 -12.27 -4.93 -4.69
CA PRO A 40 -12.51 -6.22 -5.35
C PRO A 40 -11.83 -6.34 -6.73
N ASN A 41 -11.36 -5.23 -7.31
CA ASN A 41 -10.62 -5.24 -8.57
C ASN A 41 -9.11 -5.43 -8.38
N ASN A 42 -8.65 -5.45 -7.13
CA ASN A 42 -7.26 -5.61 -6.76
C ASN A 42 -6.97 -7.06 -6.35
N SER A 43 -5.78 -7.56 -6.69
CA SER A 43 -5.30 -8.89 -6.25
C SER A 43 -4.54 -8.83 -4.93
N TYR A 44 -4.33 -7.64 -4.38
CA TYR A 44 -3.54 -7.42 -3.18
C TYR A 44 -4.21 -8.00 -1.93
N ASP A 45 -3.46 -8.77 -1.15
CA ASP A 45 -3.86 -9.21 0.18
C ASP A 45 -3.28 -8.26 1.26
N PRO A 46 -4.11 -7.66 2.14
CA PRO A 46 -3.64 -6.81 3.24
C PRO A 46 -2.54 -7.42 4.13
N VAL A 47 -2.43 -8.75 4.20
CA VAL A 47 -1.39 -9.43 4.99
C VAL A 47 0.01 -9.23 4.41
N ASN A 48 0.12 -8.88 3.11
CA ASN A 48 1.38 -8.63 2.43
C ASN A 48 1.91 -7.20 2.63
N ARG A 49 1.39 -6.50 3.64
CA ARG A 49 1.92 -5.20 4.07
C ARG A 49 3.27 -5.38 4.75
N VAL A 50 4.23 -4.56 4.34
CA VAL A 50 5.49 -4.37 5.07
C VAL A 50 5.71 -2.90 5.42
N ARG A 51 6.47 -2.66 6.50
CA ARG A 51 6.96 -1.32 6.82
C ARG A 51 8.30 -1.09 6.13
N CYS A 52 8.52 0.14 5.67
CA CYS A 52 9.79 0.55 5.10
C CYS A 52 10.88 0.50 6.17
N PHE A 53 11.88 -0.35 5.97
CA PHE A 53 12.96 -0.59 6.94
C PHE A 53 13.68 0.70 7.36
N ASN A 54 14.00 1.57 6.39
CA ASN A 54 14.70 2.82 6.67
C ASN A 54 13.88 3.77 7.56
N HIS A 55 12.56 3.82 7.38
CA HIS A 55 11.69 4.63 8.23
C HIS A 55 11.60 4.05 9.64
N THR A 56 11.63 2.72 9.78
CA THR A 56 11.70 2.07 11.10
C THR A 56 13.00 2.40 11.83
N LEU A 57 14.16 2.38 11.14
CA LEU A 57 15.43 2.80 11.73
C LEU A 57 15.41 4.26 12.18
N ASN A 58 14.84 5.16 11.37
CA ASN A 58 14.75 6.59 11.69
C ASN A 58 13.86 6.90 12.91
N LEU A 59 13.03 5.96 13.38
CA LEU A 59 12.28 6.11 14.64
C LEU A 59 13.03 5.60 15.87
N ALA A 60 14.09 4.82 15.68
CA ALA A 60 14.87 4.22 16.76
C ALA A 60 16.12 5.05 17.14
N VAL A 61 16.37 6.13 16.41
CA VAL A 61 17.43 7.13 16.65
C VAL A 61 16.87 8.34 17.37
#